data_AF-A0A1E2UQ65-F1
#
_entry.id   AF-A0A1E2UQ65-F1
#
_cell.length_a   1.000
_cell.length_b   1.000
_cell.length_c   1.000
_cell.angle_alpha   90.00
_cell.angle_beta   90.00
_cell.angle_gamma   90.00
#
_symmetry.space_group_name_H-M   'P 1'
#
loop_
_entity.id
_entity.type
_entity.pdbx_description
1 polymer ?
#
loop_
_entity_poly.entity_id
_entity_poly.type
_entity_poly.pdbx_seq_one_letter_code
_entity_poly.pdbx_strand_id
1 'polypeptide(L)'
;MQEQDSNKLRVNLNPISLEADLAYFGARLELVGEPETRYQAAQLKVYKALETALCENLKRLRKKESKSSSKKKGKSKKNVDNS
;
A
#
# COMPACT_ATOMS: atom_id res chain seq x y z
N MET A 1 -11.09 31.77 17.73
CA MET A 1 -9.91 31.05 17.22
C MET A 1 -10.42 29.81 16.50
N GLN A 2 -10.27 29.73 15.18
CA GLN A 2 -10.75 28.59 14.39
C GLN A 2 -9.68 27.50 14.43
N GLU A 3 -10.12 26.33 14.90
CA GLU A 3 -9.35 25.11 15.08
C GLU A 3 -8.83 24.65 13.71
N GLN A 4 -7.50 24.60 13.57
CA GLN A 4 -6.83 24.19 12.35
C GLN A 4 -7.00 22.67 12.21
N ASP A 5 -8.10 22.26 11.58
CA ASP A 5 -8.34 20.89 11.15
C ASP A 5 -7.13 20.42 10.35
N SER A 6 -6.36 19.55 11.00
CA SER A 6 -5.10 19.04 10.49
C SER A 6 -5.41 18.29 9.21
N ASN A 7 -5.08 18.91 8.07
CA ASN A 7 -5.14 18.34 6.73
C ASN A 7 -4.27 17.08 6.67
N LYS A 8 -4.78 15.97 7.21
CA LYS A 8 -4.29 14.62 6.95
C LYS A 8 -4.56 14.40 5.47
N LEU A 9 -3.57 14.71 4.64
CA LEU A 9 -3.50 14.26 3.26
C LEU A 9 -3.72 12.74 3.30
N ARG A 10 -4.97 12.34 3.05
CA ARG A 10 -5.33 10.94 2.90
C ARG A 10 -4.74 10.51 1.57
N VAL A 11 -3.49 10.06 1.61
CA VAL A 11 -2.87 9.41 0.46
C VAL A 11 -3.71 8.17 0.18
N ASN A 12 -4.56 8.26 -0.84
CA ASN A 12 -5.32 7.14 -1.36
C ASN A 12 -4.32 6.24 -2.10
N LEU A 13 -3.71 5.32 -1.36
CA LEU A 13 -2.81 4.31 -1.89
C LEU A 13 -3.62 3.36 -2.77
N ASN A 14 -3.47 3.49 -4.09
CA ASN A 14 -4.05 2.59 -5.08
C ASN A 14 -3.19 1.32 -5.19
N PRO A 15 -3.74 0.11 -4.93
CA PRO A 15 -2.99 -1.14 -5.07
C PRO A 15 -2.32 -1.32 -6.44
N ILE A 16 -3.00 -0.92 -7.52
CA ILE A 16 -2.49 -1.08 -8.90
C ILE A 16 -1.24 -0.20 -9.12
N SER A 17 -1.27 1.04 -8.63
CA SER A 17 -0.12 1.94 -8.72
C SER A 17 1.08 1.40 -7.94
N LEU A 18 0.83 0.85 -6.74
CA LEU A 18 1.87 0.23 -5.93
C LEU A 18 2.48 -1.03 -6.58
N GLU A 19 1.67 -1.82 -7.27
CA GLU A 19 2.14 -3.00 -8.01
C GLU A 19 2.98 -2.60 -9.24
N ALA A 20 2.60 -1.52 -9.93
CA ALA A 20 3.40 -0.96 -11.02
C ALA A 20 4.77 -0.44 -10.53
N ASP A 21 4.81 0.26 -9.39
CA ASP A 21 6.06 0.74 -8.78
C ASP A 21 6.98 -0.45 -8.41
N LEU A 22 6.42 -1.53 -7.86
CA LEU A 22 7.16 -2.75 -7.56
C LEU A 22 7.74 -3.39 -8.83
N ALA A 23 6.96 -3.51 -9.90
CA ALA A 23 7.43 -4.07 -11.17
C ALA A 23 8.57 -3.23 -11.78
N TYR A 24 8.46 -1.89 -11.72
CA TYR A 24 9.52 -0.99 -12.16
C TYR A 24 10.81 -1.17 -11.36
N PHE A 25 10.72 -1.25 -10.03
CA PHE A 25 11.90 -1.48 -9.19
C PHE A 25 12.53 -2.85 -9.42
N GLY A 26 11.72 -3.90 -9.60
CA GLY A 26 12.21 -5.22 -9.97
C GLY A 26 13.03 -5.21 -11.27
N ALA A 27 12.47 -4.61 -12.33
CA ALA A 27 13.17 -4.46 -13.61
C ALA A 27 14.47 -3.62 -13.47
N ARG A 28 14.45 -2.59 -12.62
CA ARG A 28 15.63 -1.75 -12.39
C ARG A 28 16.72 -2.47 -11.59
N LEU A 29 16.33 -3.32 -10.64
CA LEU A 29 17.27 -4.18 -9.91
C LEU A 29 17.92 -5.20 -10.84
N GLU A 30 17.15 -5.84 -11.72
CA GLU A 30 17.67 -6.76 -12.73
C GLU A 30 18.66 -6.07 -13.68
N LEU A 31 18.36 -4.83 -14.10
CA LEU A 31 19.26 -4.05 -14.95
C LEU A 31 20.56 -3.63 -14.24
N VAL A 32 20.52 -3.38 -12.93
CA VAL A 32 21.73 -3.04 -12.15
C VAL A 32 22.63 -4.27 -11.99
N GLY A 33 22.08 -5.47 -11.85
CA GLY A 33 22.84 -6.70 -11.75
C GLY A 33 23.84 -6.71 -10.58
N GLU A 34 25.05 -7.21 -10.81
CA GLU A 34 26.14 -7.06 -9.84
C GLU A 34 26.71 -5.63 -9.88
N PRO A 35 26.71 -4.91 -8.75
CA PRO A 35 27.16 -3.53 -8.72
C PRO A 35 28.69 -3.44 -8.83
N GLU A 36 29.18 -2.86 -9.91
CA GLU A 36 30.61 -2.59 -10.14
C GLU A 36 31.06 -1.28 -9.49
N THR A 37 30.12 -0.37 -9.23
CA THR A 37 30.39 0.95 -8.65
C THR A 37 29.69 1.14 -7.30
N ARG A 38 30.26 2.02 -6.46
CA ARG A 38 29.62 2.44 -5.20
C ARG A 38 28.23 3.04 -5.43
N TYR A 39 28.04 3.70 -6.56
CA TYR A 39 26.76 4.29 -6.94
C TYR A 39 25.70 3.21 -7.24
N GLN A 40 26.04 2.19 -8.04
CA GLN A 40 25.16 1.05 -8.28
C GLN A 40 24.86 0.29 -6.99
N ALA A 41 25.85 0.10 -6.11
CA ALA A 41 25.64 -0.53 -4.80
C ALA A 41 24.66 0.27 -3.92
N ALA A 42 24.74 1.60 -3.95
CA ALA A 42 23.78 2.46 -3.26
C ALA A 42 22.37 2.38 -3.89
N GLN A 43 22.28 2.41 -5.21
CA GLN A 43 21.02 2.23 -5.94
C GLN A 43 20.35 0.90 -5.57
N LEU A 44 21.09 -0.20 -5.58
CA LEU A 44 20.61 -1.54 -5.23
C LEU A 44 20.02 -1.55 -3.82
N LYS A 45 20.71 -0.94 -2.84
CA LYS A 45 20.22 -0.83 -1.46
C LYS A 45 18.92 -0.04 -1.36
N VAL A 46 18.83 1.08 -2.07
CA VAL A 46 17.63 1.94 -2.08
C VAL A 46 16.44 1.21 -2.69
N TYR A 47 16.61 0.59 -3.86
CA TYR A 47 15.52 -0.13 -4.52
C TYR A 47 15.01 -1.31 -3.68
N LYS A 48 15.90 -2.08 -3.06
CA LYS A 48 15.50 -3.16 -2.12
C LYS A 48 14.73 -2.64 -0.91
N ALA A 49 15.15 -1.51 -0.35
CA ALA A 49 14.47 -0.89 0.78
C ALA A 49 13.06 -0.40 0.39
N LEU A 50 12.94 0.23 -0.79
CA LEU A 50 11.66 0.68 -1.34
C LEU A 50 10.73 -0.50 -1.63
N GLU A 51 11.22 -1.55 -2.29
CA GLU A 51 10.46 -2.76 -2.58
C GLU A 51 9.88 -3.39 -1.30
N THR A 52 10.71 -3.51 -0.26
CA THR A 52 10.30 -4.03 1.05
C THR A 52 9.20 -3.18 1.67
N ALA A 53 9.39 -1.85 1.69
CA ALA A 53 8.41 -0.92 2.27
C ALA A 53 7.07 -0.96 1.51
N LEU A 54 7.08 -1.02 0.18
CA LEU A 54 5.86 -1.11 -0.62
C LEU A 54 5.15 -2.45 -0.44
N CYS A 55 5.90 -3.56 -0.37
CA CYS A 55 5.35 -4.88 -0.08
C CYS A 55 4.64 -4.92 1.29
N GLU A 56 5.23 -4.30 2.31
CA GLU A 56 4.58 -4.17 3.61
C GLU A 56 3.29 -3.35 3.54
N ASN A 57 3.30 -2.23 2.81
CA ASN A 57 2.11 -1.40 2.63
C ASN A 57 0.99 -2.15 1.91
N LEU A 58 1.29 -2.91 0.85
CA LEU A 58 0.32 -3.76 0.17
C LEU A 58 -0.25 -4.84 1.09
N LYS A 59 0.59 -5.50 1.89
CA LYS A 59 0.13 -6.49 2.89
C LYS A 59 -0.82 -5.85 3.91
N ARG A 60 -0.52 -4.64 4.38
CA ARG A 60 -1.38 -3.88 5.32
C ARG A 60 -2.70 -3.48 4.65
N LEU A 61 -2.66 -3.03 3.39
CA LEU A 61 -3.83 -2.61 2.63
C LEU A 61 -4.79 -3.78 2.38
N ARG A 62 -4.27 -4.92 1.90
CA ARG A 62 -5.05 -6.16 1.70
C ARG A 62 -5.67 -6.69 3.00
N LYS A 63 -4.95 -6.62 4.13
CA LYS A 63 -5.50 -6.96 5.46
C LYS A 63 -6.60 -6.02 5.93
N LYS A 64 -6.60 -4.76 5.49
CA LYS A 64 -7.62 -3.77 5.85
C LYS A 64 -8.89 -3.99 5.02
N GLU A 65 -8.76 -4.33 3.75
CA GLU A 65 -9.88 -4.68 2.88
C GLU A 65 -10.64 -5.91 3.39
N SER A 66 -9.93 -6.98 3.79
CA SER A 66 -10.55 -8.21 4.32
C SER A 66 -11.33 -8.02 5.62
N LYS A 67 -10.97 -7.03 6.45
CA LYS A 67 -11.72 -6.67 7.67
C LYS A 67 -12.92 -5.77 7.40
N SER A 68 -12.94 -5.07 6.26
CA SER A 68 -14.04 -4.16 5.89
C SER A 68 -15.23 -4.88 5.26
N SER A 69 -15.00 -6.00 4.57
CA SER A 69 -16.05 -6.82 3.95
C SER A 69 -16.89 -7.60 4.95
N SER A 70 -16.33 -7.94 6.12
CA SER A 70 -17.00 -8.69 7.18
C SER A 70 -17.96 -7.83 8.03
N LYS A 71 -17.84 -6.50 8.01
CA LYS A 71 -18.73 -5.59 8.76
C LYS A 71 -20.02 -5.20 8.01
N LYS A 72 -20.07 -5.41 6.68
CA LYS A 72 -21.24 -5.05 5.85
C LYS A 72 -22.36 -6.11 5.84
N LYS A 73 -22.10 -7.35 6.29
CA LYS A 73 -23.09 -8.45 6.31
C LYS A 73 -24.02 -8.48 7.55
N GLY A 74 -23.77 -7.64 8.56
CA GLY A 74 -24.51 -7.69 9.84
C GLY A 74 -25.68 -6.70 9.99
N LYS A 75 -25.95 -5.81 9.02
CA LYS A 75 -26.92 -4.70 9.19
C LYS A 75 -28.12 -4.75 8.23
N SER A 76 -28.61 -5.96 7.91
CA SER A 76 -29.79 -6.15 7.05
C SER A 76 -30.84 -7.13 7.60
N LYS A 77 -30.89 -7.34 8.92
CA LYS A 77 -31.86 -8.28 9.54
C LYS A 77 -32.47 -7.75 10.84
N LYS A 78 -33.19 -6.63 10.78
CA LYS A 78 -34.24 -6.24 11.74
C LYS A 78 -35.19 -5.28 11.03
N ASN A 79 -36.41 -5.75 10.71
CA ASN A 79 -37.67 -5.01 10.67
C ASN A 79 -38.70 -5.69 9.75
N VAL A 80 -39.24 -6.83 10.19
CA VAL A 80 -40.51 -7.45 9.77
C VAL A 80 -40.81 -8.38 10.97
N ASP A 81 -41.83 -8.23 11.83
CA ASP A 81 -43.24 -7.87 11.62
C ASP A 81 -43.82 -7.18 12.87
N ASN A 82 -44.76 -6.26 12.64
CA ASN A 82 -45.74 -5.83 13.63
C ASN A 82 -47.10 -5.92 12.93
N SER A 83 -47.89 -6.96 13.24
CA SER A 83 -49.31 -7.09 12.93
C SER A 83 -49.91 -8.16 13.82
#